data_AF-A0A967VP01-F1
#
_entry.id   AF-A0A967VP01-F1
#
_cell.length_a   1.000
_cell.length_b   1.000
_cell.length_c   1.000
_cell.angle_alpha   90.00
_cell.angle_beta   90.00
_cell.angle_gamma   90.00
#
_symmetry.space_group_name_H-M   'P 1'
#
loop_
_entity.id
_entity.type
_entity.pdbx_description
1 polymer ?
#
loop_
_entity_poly.entity_id
_entity_poly.type
_entity_poly.pdbx_seq_one_letter_code
_entity_poly.pdbx_strand_id
1 'polypeptide(L)' 'MSCGRALGVWAVAVATGKHSVAELEEAGADVVLETLADTPRALQAIAAGSAG' A
#
# COMPACT_ATOMS: atom_id res chain seq x y z
N MET A 1 -5.18 -3.27 -6.91
CA MET A 1 -3.93 -3.99 -6.57
C MET A 1 -3.79 -5.33 -7.32
N SER A 2 -4.23 -5.43 -8.58
CA SER A 2 -4.19 -6.73 -9.30
C SER A 2 -2.78 -7.14 -9.74
N CYS A 3 -1.95 -6.21 -10.20
CA CYS A 3 -0.57 -6.51 -10.65
C CYS A 3 0.35 -6.84 -9.46
N GLY A 4 0.33 -6.05 -8.39
CA GLY A 4 1.16 -6.29 -7.19
C GLY A 4 0.86 -7.64 -6.53
N ARG A 5 -0.43 -7.94 -6.33
CA ARG A 5 -0.88 -9.23 -5.80
C ARG A 5 -0.46 -10.41 -6.69
N ALA A 6 -0.57 -10.27 -8.01
CA ALA A 6 -0.21 -11.33 -8.96
C ALA A 6 1.30 -11.62 -8.98
N LEU A 7 2.13 -10.63 -8.65
CA LEU A 7 3.59 -10.76 -8.59
C LEU A 7 4.10 -11.20 -7.21
N GLY A 8 3.21 -11.36 -6.22
CA GLY A 8 3.59 -11.71 -4.85
C GLY A 8 4.48 -10.65 -4.18
N VAL A 9 4.40 -9.40 -4.64
CA VAL A 9 5.21 -8.30 -4.10
C VAL A 9 4.50 -7.61 -2.95
N TRP A 10 5.28 -7.03 -2.06
CA TRP A 10 4.77 -6.13 -1.02
C TRP A 10 4.15 -4.87 -1.63
N ALA A 11 2.86 -4.66 -1.41
CA ALA A 11 2.09 -3.64 -2.09
C ALA A 11 1.54 -2.61 -1.08
N VAL A 12 2.18 -1.43 -1.06
CA VAL A 12 1.73 -0.26 -0.29
C VAL A 12 0.83 0.62 -1.18
N ALA A 13 -0.45 0.74 -0.85
CA ALA A 13 -1.42 1.58 -1.55
C ALA A 13 -1.65 2.91 -0.83
N VAL A 14 -2.07 3.92 -1.60
CA VAL A 14 -2.43 5.24 -1.08
C VAL A 14 -3.77 5.69 -1.66
N ALA A 15 -4.71 6.06 -0.78
CA ALA A 15 -6.08 6.47 -1.13
C ALA A 15 -6.19 7.95 -1.53
N THR A 16 -5.22 8.49 -2.27
CA THR A 16 -5.27 9.86 -2.81
C THR A 16 -5.97 9.96 -4.16
N GLY A 17 -6.41 8.82 -4.71
CA GLY A 17 -7.08 8.70 -6.00
C GLY A 17 -8.59 8.45 -5.90
N LYS A 18 -9.12 7.71 -6.88
CA LYS A 18 -10.55 7.40 -6.98
C LYS A 18 -11.00 6.20 -6.12
N HIS A 19 -10.05 5.55 -5.45
CA HIS A 19 -10.30 4.36 -4.65
C HIS A 19 -10.16 4.70 -3.17
N SER A 20 -11.16 4.27 -2.41
CA SER A 20 -11.17 4.34 -0.95
C SER A 20 -10.17 3.36 -0.34
N VAL A 21 -9.88 3.55 0.95
CA VAL A 21 -9.03 2.63 1.73
C VAL A 21 -9.58 1.20 1.68
N ALA A 22 -10.89 1.03 1.89
CA ALA A 22 -11.53 -0.29 1.88
C ALA A 22 -11.37 -1.00 0.53
N GLU A 23 -11.58 -0.30 -0.59
CA GLU A 23 -11.39 -0.88 -1.93
C GLU A 23 -9.94 -1.32 -2.19
N LEU A 24 -8.96 -0.60 -1.61
CA LEU A 24 -7.54 -0.93 -1.75
C LEU A 24 -7.16 -2.15 -0.91
N GLU A 25 -7.71 -2.27 0.30
CA GLU A 25 -7.55 -3.45 1.17
C GLU A 25 -8.17 -4.70 0.52
N GLU A 26 -9.43 -4.62 0.06
CA GLU A 26 -10.12 -5.72 -0.61
C GLU A 26 -9.40 -6.18 -1.89
N ALA A 27 -8.76 -5.24 -2.59
CA ALA A 27 -7.97 -5.55 -3.77
C ALA A 27 -6.66 -6.31 -3.45
N GLY A 28 -6.25 -6.38 -2.18
CA GLY A 28 -5.05 -7.07 -1.71
C GLY A 28 -3.83 -6.18 -1.52
N ALA A 29 -4.02 -4.96 -1.02
CA ALA A 29 -2.91 -4.17 -0.49
C ALA A 29 -2.41 -4.74 0.84
N ASP A 30 -1.10 -4.77 1.06
CA ASP A 30 -0.54 -5.17 2.35
C ASP A 30 -0.57 -4.02 3.37
N VAL A 31 -0.41 -2.78 2.88
CA VAL A 31 -0.57 -1.56 3.67
C VAL A 31 -1.35 -0.54 2.85
N VAL A 32 -2.27 0.17 3.50
CA VAL A 32 -2.98 1.30 2.89
C VAL A 32 -2.75 2.56 3.70
N LEU A 33 -2.42 3.64 3.01
CA LEU A 33 -2.25 4.98 3.55
C LEU A 33 -3.36 5.89 3.03
N GLU A 34 -3.95 6.73 3.88
CA GLU A 34 -4.93 7.73 3.41
C GLU A 34 -4.25 8.83 2.59
N THR A 35 -3.02 9.21 2.97
CA THR A 35 -2.25 10.26 2.30
C THR A 35 -0.75 9.97 2.37
N LEU A 36 0.05 10.73 1.59
CA LEU A 36 1.51 10.74 1.68
C LEU A 36 2.05 11.90 2.53
N ALA A 37 1.22 12.55 3.35
CA ALA A 37 1.65 13.70 4.16
C ALA A 37 2.65 13.29 5.26
N ASP A 38 2.56 12.05 5.74
CA ASP A 38 3.47 11.49 6.72
C ASP A 38 4.59 10.69 6.02
N THR A 39 5.61 11.41 5.58
CA THR A 39 6.78 10.82 4.89
C THR A 39 7.46 9.73 5.72
N PRO A 40 7.74 9.91 7.03
CA PRO A 40 8.28 8.84 7.86
C PRO A 40 7.45 7.55 7.83
N ARG A 41 6.12 7.67 7.97
CA ARG A 41 5.22 6.52 7.93
C ARG A 41 5.21 5.83 6.56
N ALA A 42 5.25 6.60 5.47
CA ALA A 42 5.33 6.04 4.12
C ALA A 42 6.64 5.24 3.92
N LEU A 43 7.76 5.77 4.38
CA LEU A 43 9.06 5.08 4.31
C LEU A 43 9.09 3.81 5.16
N GLN A 44 8.52 3.85 6.36
CA GLN A 44 8.40 2.68 7.22
C GLN A 44 7.57 1.58 6.55
N ALA A 45 6.42 1.94 5.94
CA ALA A 45 5.56 1.01 5.23
C ALA A 45 6.29 0.34 4.05
N ILE A 46 7.11 1.09 3.31
CA ILE A 46 7.92 0.54 2.21
C ILE A 46 9.02 -0.38 2.74
N ALA A 47 9.75 0.05 3.77
CA ALA A 47 10.87 -0.71 4.34
C ALA A 47 10.42 -2.03 4.97
N ALA A 48 9.22 -2.11 5.53
CA ALA A 48 8.66 -3.32 6.12
C ALA A 48 8.62 -4.51 5.13
N GLY A 49 8.37 -4.24 3.85
CA GLY A 49 8.37 -5.26 2.79
C GLY A 49 9.74 -5.75 2.34
N SER A 50 10.81 -5.08 2.77
CA SER A 50 12.21 -5.42 2.42
C SER A 50 12.90 -6.27 3.49
N ALA A 51 12.27 -6.47 4.65
CA ALA A 51 12.83 -7.23 5.77
C ALA A 51 12.64 -8.76 5.64
N GLY A 52 12.52 -9.26 4.40
CA GLY A 52 12.44 -10.69 4.10
C GLY A 52 13.79 -11.39 4.13
#